data_AF-A0A1M3KQH2-F1
#
_entry.id   AF-A0A1M3KQH2-F1
#
_cell.length_a   1.000
_cell.length_b   1.000
_cell.length_c   1.000
_cell.angle_alpha   90.00
_cell.angle_beta   90.00
_cell.angle_gamma   90.00
#
_symmetry.space_group_name_H-M   'P 1'
#
loop_
_entity.id
_entity.type
_entity.pdbx_description
1 polymer ?
#
loop_
_entity_poly.entity_id
_entity_poly.type
_entity_poly.pdbx_seq_one_letter_code
_entity_poly.pdbx_strand_id
1 'polypeptide(L)'
;MLLIRLLALLAIALPFASSATAAGRYFAPDQESASGVIAADASGALHAAYSGYDGVASSVVTYRYCASACETEGNWQSLPLPFSEPELVQIAVTPDGRPRLMIQSSMFVAGASVLFSYAECNTACTDAASWTIVPIANKAEETLGGLFQYRINEHSFALDASGRPWFVYTDANYGAEPDHYGTFLTTCAADCTDPENWTDTNVAVRLPEQYTTESWDQVALAVTPDGRPRLLGKVWALDADGNQIENGEGLYYYECDAACDDRARWRRTRIIDTGFGSYPNPGWDLEVLPDGRPRAVLFAGDSMAQDSLDHTLIYLWCDTACDSDANWYGHGVTATGDGEAPDLALTSTSNPRIAFLGEHGDLGYLSCDVDCQSDTGRWSLALQDSTADASADRPTALPFTCDAEIWQGFLPRIALAGDAPWFAYDLVVEARCLYQEVGDPLITYEFHELWRGSRLSWGTGTLVPPPTGTAAATLRP
;
A
#
# COMPACT_ATOMS: atom_id res chain seq x y z
N MET A 1 -42.62 39.30 46.26
CA MET A 1 -41.29 38.73 45.95
C MET A 1 -41.48 37.63 44.92
N LEU A 2 -41.34 37.96 43.64
CA LEU A 2 -41.41 36.99 42.54
C LEU A 2 -40.12 37.17 41.73
N LEU A 3 -39.23 36.18 41.80
CA LEU A 3 -37.91 36.21 41.19
C LEU A 3 -38.01 35.51 39.82
N ILE A 4 -37.99 36.29 38.73
CA ILE A 4 -37.95 35.75 37.35
C ILE A 4 -36.48 35.63 36.96
N ARG A 5 -36.01 34.40 36.73
CA ARG A 5 -34.68 34.12 36.17
C ARG A 5 -34.75 34.17 34.64
N LEU A 6 -33.96 35.05 34.03
CA LEU A 6 -33.61 35.01 32.60
C LEU A 6 -32.63 33.84 32.38
N LEU A 7 -32.99 32.87 31.54
CA LEU A 7 -32.02 32.00 30.88
C LEU A 7 -31.67 32.61 29.52
N ALA A 8 -30.40 32.95 29.33
CA ALA A 8 -29.85 33.26 28.01
C ALA A 8 -29.45 31.94 27.33
N LEU A 9 -30.08 31.62 26.19
CA LEU A 9 -29.60 30.58 25.28
C LEU A 9 -28.34 31.10 24.57
N LEU A 10 -27.20 30.49 24.86
CA LEU A 10 -25.98 30.65 24.06
C LEU A 10 -26.03 29.59 22.94
N ALA A 11 -26.37 30.00 21.72
CA ALA A 11 -26.25 29.13 20.56
C ALA A 11 -24.77 29.04 20.17
N ILE A 12 -24.14 27.90 20.48
CA ILE A 12 -22.80 27.58 19.99
C ILE A 12 -22.96 27.21 18.52
N ALA A 13 -22.58 28.11 17.61
CA ALA A 13 -22.42 27.80 16.21
C ALA A 13 -21.19 26.91 16.06
N LEU A 14 -21.40 25.60 15.90
CA LEU A 14 -20.35 24.69 15.47
C LEU A 14 -19.96 25.07 14.02
N PRO A 15 -18.66 25.27 13.73
CA PRO A 15 -18.23 25.43 12.35
C PRO A 15 -18.51 24.12 11.62
N PHE A 16 -19.41 24.17 10.64
CA PHE A 16 -19.52 23.09 9.67
C PHE A 16 -18.21 23.07 8.88
N ALA A 17 -17.44 22.00 9.03
CA ALA A 17 -16.31 21.73 8.15
C ALA A 17 -16.86 21.66 6.72
N SER A 18 -16.48 22.61 5.87
CA SER A 18 -16.73 22.50 4.45
C SER A 18 -15.89 21.32 3.97
N SER A 19 -16.52 20.25 3.48
CA SER A 19 -15.81 19.20 2.77
C SER A 19 -14.99 19.85 1.67
N ALA A 20 -13.67 19.62 1.66
CA ALA A 20 -12.81 20.09 0.59
C ALA A 20 -13.22 19.37 -0.72
N THR A 21 -13.42 20.13 -1.79
CA THR A 21 -13.62 19.59 -3.13
C THR A 21 -12.41 18.75 -3.51
N ALA A 22 -12.64 17.56 -4.06
CA ALA A 22 -11.54 16.73 -4.54
C ALA A 22 -10.73 17.43 -5.64
N ALA A 23 -9.42 17.25 -5.58
CA ALA A 23 -8.47 17.77 -6.54
C ALA A 23 -7.17 16.96 -6.44
N GLY A 24 -6.34 17.06 -7.48
CA GLY A 24 -5.03 16.45 -7.51
C GLY A 24 -4.00 17.27 -8.27
N ARG A 25 -2.73 16.89 -8.14
CA ARG A 25 -1.60 17.44 -8.91
C ARG A 25 -0.41 16.49 -8.88
N TYR A 26 0.44 16.54 -9.90
CA TYR A 26 1.68 15.78 -9.91
C TYR A 26 2.68 16.29 -8.86
N PHE A 27 3.40 15.37 -8.21
CA PHE A 27 4.50 15.77 -7.32
C PHE A 27 5.64 16.41 -8.11
N ALA A 28 5.95 15.81 -9.25
CA ALA A 28 6.86 16.34 -10.25
C ALA A 28 6.19 16.13 -11.62
N PRO A 29 5.46 17.13 -12.17
CA PRO A 29 5.35 17.24 -13.63
C PRO A 29 6.79 17.46 -14.15
N ASP A 30 7.10 17.87 -15.37
CA ASP A 30 8.51 18.02 -15.85
C ASP A 30 9.51 16.83 -15.73
N GLN A 31 9.31 15.81 -14.88
CA GLN A 31 10.20 14.67 -14.64
C GLN A 31 9.38 13.38 -14.50
N GLU A 32 9.98 12.24 -14.82
CA GLU A 32 9.36 10.94 -14.58
C GLU A 32 9.62 10.48 -13.16
N SER A 33 8.56 10.02 -12.50
CA SER A 33 8.57 9.59 -11.10
C SER A 33 7.70 8.36 -10.91
N ALA A 34 7.99 7.58 -9.88
CA ALA A 34 7.24 6.39 -9.52
C ALA A 34 7.21 6.23 -8.00
N SER A 35 6.45 5.24 -7.53
CA SER A 35 6.30 4.87 -6.13
C SER A 35 5.93 6.05 -5.24
N GLY A 36 4.91 6.81 -5.65
CA GLY A 36 4.36 7.90 -4.87
C GLY A 36 3.73 7.41 -3.57
N VAL A 37 4.24 7.87 -2.42
CA VAL A 37 3.73 7.50 -1.09
C VAL A 37 3.50 8.71 -0.20
N ILE A 38 2.57 8.58 0.75
CA ILE A 38 2.18 9.65 1.66
C ILE A 38 1.90 9.11 3.07
N ALA A 39 2.23 9.90 4.09
CA ALA A 39 1.89 9.67 5.48
C ALA A 39 1.56 11.01 6.16
N ALA A 40 0.72 10.96 7.18
CA ALA A 40 0.38 12.12 8.01
C ALA A 40 0.97 11.95 9.41
N ASP A 41 1.45 13.03 10.01
CA ASP A 41 1.83 13.05 11.42
C ASP A 41 0.64 13.40 12.33
N ALA A 42 0.84 13.26 13.64
CA ALA A 42 -0.20 13.56 14.64
C ALA A 42 -0.63 15.05 14.68
N SER A 43 0.15 15.96 14.08
CA SER A 43 -0.19 17.37 13.94
C SER A 43 -1.02 17.67 12.68
N GLY A 44 -1.16 16.68 11.80
CA GLY A 44 -1.80 16.82 10.49
C GLY A 44 -0.85 17.32 9.40
N ALA A 45 0.46 17.42 9.68
CA ALA A 45 1.44 17.67 8.64
C ALA A 45 1.61 16.43 7.76
N LEU A 46 1.90 16.66 6.48
CA LEU A 46 2.05 15.61 5.49
C LEU A 46 3.51 15.40 5.13
N HIS A 47 3.84 14.13 5.00
CA HIS A 47 5.13 13.62 4.55
C HIS A 47 4.86 12.81 3.29
N ALA A 48 5.58 13.07 2.22
CA ALA A 48 5.46 12.29 0.98
C ALA A 48 6.84 11.92 0.46
N ALA A 49 6.92 10.84 -0.32
CA ALA A 49 8.13 10.47 -1.03
C ALA A 49 7.79 9.82 -2.38
N TYR A 50 8.74 9.83 -3.30
CA TYR A 50 8.67 9.13 -4.58
C TYR A 50 10.07 8.88 -5.14
N SER A 51 10.23 7.83 -5.94
CA SER A 51 11.45 7.56 -6.71
C SER A 51 11.42 8.33 -8.03
N GLY A 52 12.59 8.74 -8.52
CA GLY A 52 12.72 9.12 -9.93
C GLY A 52 12.81 7.87 -10.79
N TYR A 53 12.15 7.90 -11.95
CA TYR A 53 11.93 6.69 -12.75
C TYR A 53 12.91 6.56 -13.92
N ASP A 54 13.10 7.63 -14.71
CA ASP A 54 14.01 7.61 -15.87
C ASP A 54 14.88 8.88 -15.96
N GLY A 55 15.88 8.83 -16.84
CA GLY A 55 16.73 9.94 -17.23
C GLY A 55 17.60 10.46 -16.09
N VAL A 56 17.62 11.78 -15.91
CA VAL A 56 18.43 12.42 -14.86
C VAL A 56 17.85 12.22 -13.44
N ALA A 57 16.60 11.76 -13.34
CA ALA A 57 15.93 11.54 -12.06
C ALA A 57 16.08 10.12 -11.52
N SER A 58 16.49 9.15 -12.35
CA SER A 58 16.56 7.71 -12.01
C SER A 58 17.55 7.34 -10.89
N SER A 59 18.21 8.33 -10.28
CA SER A 59 19.14 8.13 -9.15
C SER A 59 18.79 9.04 -7.97
N VAL A 60 17.49 9.30 -7.77
CA VAL A 60 17.00 10.18 -6.70
C VAL A 60 15.73 9.61 -6.09
N VAL A 61 15.66 9.60 -4.76
CA VAL A 61 14.39 9.57 -4.01
C VAL A 61 14.09 10.98 -3.56
N THR A 62 12.91 11.51 -3.84
CA THR A 62 12.54 12.85 -3.38
C THR A 62 11.64 12.75 -2.16
N TYR A 63 12.05 13.33 -1.04
CA TYR A 63 11.22 13.52 0.13
C TYR A 63 10.53 14.89 0.07
N ARG A 64 9.27 14.96 0.50
CA ARG A 64 8.48 16.19 0.59
C ARG A 64 7.79 16.33 1.94
N TYR A 65 7.70 17.57 2.43
CA TYR A 65 7.06 17.92 3.69
C TYR A 65 6.13 19.12 3.52
N CYS A 66 4.95 19.06 4.13
CA CYS A 66 4.05 20.19 4.26
C CYS A 66 3.43 20.24 5.65
N ALA A 67 3.63 21.37 6.35
CA ALA A 67 3.11 21.55 7.70
C ALA A 67 1.61 21.85 7.74
N SER A 68 1.08 22.58 6.75
CA SER A 68 -0.33 22.98 6.69
C SER A 68 -0.69 23.55 5.31
N ALA A 69 -2.00 23.58 5.00
CA ALA A 69 -2.53 24.08 3.72
C ALA A 69 -1.85 23.41 2.51
N CYS A 70 -1.79 22.09 2.57
CA CYS A 70 -1.02 21.24 1.66
C CYS A 70 -1.64 21.08 0.27
N GLU A 71 -2.83 21.65 0.07
CA GLU A 71 -3.46 21.84 -1.25
C GLU A 71 -2.67 22.85 -2.10
N THR A 72 -1.85 23.70 -1.46
CA THR A 72 -1.04 24.70 -2.14
C THR A 72 0.40 24.21 -2.33
N GLU A 73 0.83 24.09 -3.59
CA GLU A 73 2.18 23.59 -3.94
C GLU A 73 3.31 24.37 -3.26
N GLY A 74 3.20 25.70 -3.17
CA GLY A 74 4.22 26.55 -2.54
C GLY A 74 4.41 26.33 -1.03
N ASN A 75 3.53 25.57 -0.37
CA ASN A 75 3.66 25.21 1.05
C ASN A 75 4.45 23.92 1.24
N TRP A 76 4.78 23.20 0.17
CA TRP A 76 5.59 22.00 0.24
C TRP A 76 7.06 22.33 0.09
N GLN A 77 7.85 21.70 0.95
CA GLN A 77 9.30 21.68 0.87
C GLN A 77 9.70 20.34 0.24
N SER A 78 10.63 20.37 -0.72
CA SER A 78 11.12 19.18 -1.42
C SER A 78 12.62 19.03 -1.22
N LEU A 79 13.06 17.79 -1.02
CA LEU A 79 14.44 17.43 -0.77
C LEU A 79 14.81 16.20 -1.62
N PRO A 80 15.66 16.36 -2.65
CA PRO A 80 16.20 15.21 -3.36
C PRO A 80 17.26 14.52 -2.51
N LEU A 81 17.13 13.21 -2.35
CA LEU A 81 18.07 12.30 -1.71
C LEU A 81 18.74 11.46 -2.80
N PRO A 82 20.04 11.64 -3.07
CA PRO A 82 20.76 10.80 -4.03
C PRO A 82 20.68 9.32 -3.61
N PHE A 83 20.23 8.46 -4.51
CA PHE A 83 20.07 7.04 -4.24
C PHE A 83 20.20 6.27 -5.57
N SER A 84 20.91 5.16 -5.61
CA SER A 84 21.13 4.44 -6.88
C SER A 84 19.92 3.56 -7.21
N GLU A 85 19.37 3.74 -8.42
CA GLU A 85 18.32 2.88 -8.99
C GLU A 85 17.14 2.60 -8.02
N PRO A 86 16.53 3.62 -7.38
CA PRO A 86 15.39 3.41 -6.50
C PRO A 86 14.17 2.98 -7.30
N GLU A 87 13.48 1.94 -6.83
CA GLU A 87 12.31 1.37 -7.49
C GLU A 87 11.06 1.68 -6.69
N LEU A 88 11.03 1.22 -5.43
CA LEU A 88 9.92 1.41 -4.51
C LEU A 88 10.35 2.20 -3.28
N VAL A 89 9.48 3.07 -2.81
CA VAL A 89 9.63 3.84 -1.59
C VAL A 89 8.39 3.63 -0.74
N GLN A 90 8.55 3.38 0.55
CA GLN A 90 7.47 3.43 1.53
C GLN A 90 7.84 4.44 2.61
N ILE A 91 6.82 5.06 3.22
CA ILE A 91 7.01 6.08 4.24
C ILE A 91 6.15 5.79 5.46
N ALA A 92 6.74 5.99 6.62
CA ALA A 92 6.03 6.03 7.89
C ALA A 92 6.57 7.16 8.76
N VAL A 93 5.79 7.60 9.74
CA VAL A 93 6.14 8.75 10.58
C VAL A 93 6.07 8.35 12.05
N THR A 94 7.10 8.65 12.80
CA THR A 94 7.14 8.39 14.25
C THR A 94 6.08 9.23 14.98
N PRO A 95 5.72 8.88 16.23
CA PRO A 95 4.76 9.67 17.02
C PRO A 95 5.14 11.15 17.20
N ASP A 96 6.42 11.50 17.12
CA ASP A 96 6.92 12.87 17.21
C ASP A 96 7.10 13.57 15.84
N GLY A 97 6.56 13.00 14.77
CA GLY A 97 6.53 13.63 13.44
C GLY A 97 7.83 13.47 12.64
N ARG A 98 8.61 12.41 12.88
CA ARG A 98 9.87 12.16 12.18
C ARG A 98 9.67 11.12 11.08
N PRO A 99 10.01 11.44 9.82
CA PRO A 99 9.83 10.50 8.72
C PRO A 99 10.86 9.37 8.78
N ARG A 100 10.42 8.20 8.32
CA ARG A 100 11.21 7.00 8.04
C ARG A 100 10.87 6.52 6.64
N LEU A 101 11.88 6.16 5.86
CA LEU A 101 11.69 5.60 4.53
C LEU A 101 12.23 4.17 4.50
N MET A 102 11.50 3.29 3.82
CA MET A 102 12.03 2.06 3.26
C MET A 102 12.21 2.27 1.77
N ILE A 103 13.40 1.98 1.24
CA ILE A 103 13.73 2.19 -0.17
C ILE A 103 14.23 0.86 -0.75
N GLN A 104 13.54 0.38 -1.78
CA GLN A 104 13.96 -0.74 -2.61
C GLN A 104 14.76 -0.23 -3.82
N SER A 105 15.82 -0.94 -4.21
CA SER A 105 16.56 -0.69 -5.47
C SER A 105 16.98 -1.96 -6.17
N SER A 106 17.12 -1.91 -7.49
CA SER A 106 17.60 -3.02 -8.35
C SER A 106 19.13 -3.16 -8.39
N MET A 107 19.81 -2.84 -7.29
CA MET A 107 21.26 -3.01 -7.21
C MET A 107 21.66 -4.47 -6.99
N PHE A 108 22.51 -4.98 -7.88
CA PHE A 108 23.08 -6.31 -7.73
C PHE A 108 24.16 -6.36 -6.64
N VAL A 109 23.91 -7.08 -5.57
CA VAL A 109 24.84 -7.25 -4.44
C VAL A 109 24.96 -8.73 -4.07
N ALA A 110 26.13 -9.32 -4.29
CA ALA A 110 26.47 -10.68 -3.81
C ALA A 110 25.43 -11.77 -4.15
N GLY A 111 24.84 -11.73 -5.35
CA GLY A 111 23.82 -12.69 -5.79
C GLY A 111 22.38 -12.27 -5.51
N ALA A 112 22.17 -11.19 -4.74
CA ALA A 112 20.88 -10.50 -4.66
C ALA A 112 20.75 -9.50 -5.81
N SER A 113 19.52 -9.34 -6.31
CA SER A 113 19.17 -8.36 -7.34
C SER A 113 18.39 -7.18 -6.78
N VAL A 114 17.99 -7.24 -5.50
CA VAL A 114 17.25 -6.19 -4.82
C VAL A 114 17.90 -5.86 -3.47
N LEU A 115 18.08 -4.57 -3.21
CA LEU A 115 18.56 -4.03 -1.93
C LEU A 115 17.48 -3.20 -1.26
N PHE A 116 17.23 -3.49 0.03
CA PHE A 116 16.39 -2.69 0.91
C PHE A 116 17.27 -1.80 1.79
N SER A 117 16.97 -0.50 1.77
CA SER A 117 17.64 0.50 2.59
C SER A 117 16.65 1.23 3.47
N TYR A 118 17.02 1.40 4.74
CA TYR A 118 16.30 2.22 5.69
C TYR A 118 16.89 3.63 5.69
N ALA A 119 16.03 4.64 5.65
CA ALA A 119 16.41 6.02 5.83
C ALA A 119 15.65 6.66 7.00
N GLU A 120 16.36 7.42 7.82
CA GLU A 120 15.73 8.21 8.88
C GLU A 120 16.25 9.64 8.92
N CYS A 121 15.36 10.52 9.37
CA CYS A 121 15.70 11.87 9.77
C CYS A 121 15.07 12.19 11.12
N ASN A 122 15.88 12.72 12.05
CA ASN A 122 15.44 13.07 13.40
C ASN A 122 15.31 14.58 13.65
N THR A 123 15.86 15.42 12.78
CA THR A 123 15.81 16.89 12.89
C THR A 123 15.92 17.52 11.52
N ALA A 124 15.30 18.68 11.28
CA ALA A 124 15.49 19.46 10.05
C ALA A 124 15.40 18.63 8.74
N CYS A 125 14.34 17.82 8.59
CA CYS A 125 14.22 16.82 7.52
C CYS A 125 14.11 17.34 6.10
N THR A 126 14.13 18.65 5.92
CA THR A 126 14.28 19.31 4.61
C THR A 126 15.73 19.68 4.29
N ASP A 127 16.69 19.21 5.09
CA ASP A 127 18.13 19.29 4.86
C ASP A 127 18.70 17.89 4.61
N ALA A 128 19.37 17.69 3.48
CA ALA A 128 20.01 16.43 3.11
C ALA A 128 20.99 15.94 4.17
N ALA A 129 21.69 16.84 4.85
CA ALA A 129 22.68 16.48 5.87
C ALA A 129 22.07 15.87 7.14
N SER A 130 20.75 15.96 7.30
CA SER A 130 20.02 15.38 8.44
C SER A 130 19.48 13.98 8.19
N TRP A 131 19.66 13.46 6.97
CA TRP A 131 19.24 12.11 6.60
C TRP A 131 20.41 11.14 6.70
N THR A 132 20.14 9.98 7.30
CA THR A 132 21.04 8.82 7.28
C THR A 132 20.33 7.69 6.55
N ILE A 133 21.02 7.08 5.58
CA ILE A 133 20.49 5.99 4.76
C ILE A 133 21.46 4.81 4.87
N VAL A 134 20.94 3.64 5.24
CA VAL A 134 21.76 2.43 5.38
C VAL A 134 21.09 1.22 4.76
N PRO A 135 21.85 0.32 4.11
CA PRO A 135 21.33 -0.96 3.66
C PRO A 135 21.02 -1.85 4.86
N ILE A 136 19.87 -2.53 4.84
CA ILE A 136 19.43 -3.37 5.97
C ILE A 136 19.11 -4.81 5.57
N ALA A 137 18.74 -5.04 4.31
CA ALA A 137 18.40 -6.35 3.79
C ALA A 137 18.59 -6.39 2.27
N ASN A 138 18.70 -7.60 1.73
CA ASN A 138 18.75 -7.84 0.29
C ASN A 138 18.00 -9.14 -0.02
N LYS A 139 17.49 -9.25 -1.25
CA LYS A 139 16.85 -10.48 -1.74
C LYS A 139 17.33 -10.84 -3.15
N ALA A 140 17.38 -12.13 -3.45
CA ALA A 140 17.41 -12.59 -4.83
C ALA A 140 15.98 -12.57 -5.36
N GLU A 141 15.73 -11.76 -6.38
CA GLU A 141 14.42 -11.69 -7.03
C GLU A 141 14.33 -12.80 -8.08
N GLU A 142 13.60 -13.86 -7.74
CA GLU A 142 13.17 -14.91 -8.67
C GLU A 142 11.65 -15.14 -8.60
N THR A 143 10.90 -14.26 -7.92
CA THR A 143 9.47 -14.43 -7.72
C THR A 143 8.66 -13.75 -8.83
N LEU A 144 7.42 -14.21 -9.05
CA LEU A 144 6.51 -13.56 -9.99
C LEU A 144 6.16 -12.13 -9.55
N GLY A 145 6.18 -11.84 -8.24
CA GLY A 145 5.91 -10.50 -7.70
C GLY A 145 6.90 -9.45 -8.21
N GLY A 146 8.18 -9.80 -8.37
CA GLY A 146 9.19 -8.90 -8.93
C GLY A 146 8.90 -8.45 -10.36
N LEU A 147 8.18 -9.26 -11.16
CA LEU A 147 7.78 -8.88 -12.53
C LEU A 147 6.73 -7.76 -12.54
N PHE A 148 6.04 -7.55 -11.42
CA PHE A 148 4.92 -6.61 -11.29
C PHE A 148 5.17 -5.58 -10.18
N GLN A 149 6.43 -5.33 -9.81
CA GLN A 149 6.81 -4.44 -8.70
C GLN A 149 6.21 -3.02 -8.81
N TYR A 150 5.99 -2.50 -10.02
CA TYR A 150 5.35 -1.19 -10.25
C TYR A 150 3.82 -1.24 -10.39
N ARG A 151 3.22 -2.43 -10.22
CA ARG A 151 1.78 -2.66 -10.38
C ARG A 151 1.13 -3.20 -9.10
N ILE A 152 1.91 -3.84 -8.25
CA ILE A 152 1.47 -4.42 -6.99
C ILE A 152 1.81 -3.47 -5.84
N ASN A 153 0.81 -3.15 -5.02
CA ASN A 153 1.02 -2.34 -3.82
C ASN A 153 1.76 -3.15 -2.75
N GLU A 154 2.89 -2.63 -2.28
CA GLU A 154 3.62 -3.22 -1.16
C GLU A 154 3.39 -2.42 0.12
N HIS A 155 2.88 -3.12 1.14
CA HIS A 155 2.64 -2.56 2.48
C HIS A 155 3.54 -3.25 3.50
N SER A 156 4.81 -3.37 3.16
CA SER A 156 5.76 -4.18 3.89
C SER A 156 6.51 -3.42 4.99
N PHE A 157 6.30 -2.11 5.13
CA PHE A 157 6.99 -1.27 6.12
C PHE A 157 6.02 -0.54 7.05
N ALA A 158 6.26 -0.65 8.36
CA ALA A 158 5.47 0.01 9.39
C ALA A 158 6.34 0.43 10.58
N LEU A 159 5.82 1.36 11.39
CA LEU A 159 6.40 1.69 12.70
C LEU A 159 5.47 1.22 13.80
N ASP A 160 6.03 0.78 14.92
CA ASP A 160 5.23 0.63 16.14
C ASP A 160 4.98 1.96 16.85
N ALA A 161 4.19 1.94 17.92
CA ALA A 161 3.87 3.14 18.69
C ALA A 161 5.09 3.80 19.40
N SER A 162 6.25 3.14 19.43
CA SER A 162 7.51 3.73 19.91
C SER A 162 8.36 4.31 18.77
N GLY A 163 7.88 4.24 17.52
CA GLY A 163 8.61 4.67 16.34
C GLY A 163 9.67 3.67 15.87
N ARG A 164 9.65 2.42 16.36
CA ARG A 164 10.61 1.40 15.92
C ARG A 164 10.19 0.83 14.57
N PRO A 165 11.12 0.68 13.62
CA PRO A 165 10.79 0.17 12.30
C PRO A 165 10.61 -1.35 12.29
N TRP A 166 9.63 -1.76 11.49
CA TRP A 166 9.34 -3.14 11.12
C TRP A 166 9.22 -3.22 9.61
N PHE A 167 9.79 -4.25 9.03
CA PHE A 167 9.86 -4.48 7.60
C PHE A 167 9.65 -5.97 7.32
N VAL A 168 8.97 -6.33 6.24
CA VAL A 168 8.81 -7.73 5.85
C VAL A 168 9.12 -7.92 4.37
N TYR A 169 9.85 -8.99 4.02
CA TYR A 169 10.14 -9.30 2.63
C TYR A 169 10.20 -10.80 2.38
N THR A 170 10.07 -11.19 1.12
CA THR A 170 10.30 -12.54 0.65
C THR A 170 11.68 -12.62 0.01
N ASP A 171 12.37 -13.75 0.18
CA ASP A 171 13.67 -13.97 -0.46
C ASP A 171 13.74 -15.39 -1.05
N ALA A 172 14.32 -15.47 -2.25
CA ALA A 172 14.57 -16.65 -3.08
C ALA A 172 16.07 -17.00 -3.19
N ASN A 173 16.93 -16.46 -2.31
CA ASN A 173 18.38 -16.54 -2.49
C ASN A 173 18.97 -17.92 -2.16
N TYR A 174 19.19 -18.73 -3.20
CA TYR A 174 19.98 -19.99 -3.17
C TYR A 174 21.49 -19.78 -3.30
N GLY A 175 21.95 -18.55 -3.56
CA GLY A 175 23.38 -18.24 -3.76
C GLY A 175 24.12 -17.91 -2.46
N ALA A 176 23.40 -17.59 -1.39
CA ALA A 176 23.94 -17.33 -0.07
C ALA A 176 23.89 -18.59 0.80
N GLU A 177 24.94 -18.83 1.60
CA GLU A 177 25.01 -19.95 2.54
C GLU A 177 25.10 -19.42 3.98
N PRO A 178 24.20 -19.82 4.90
CA PRO A 178 23.08 -20.74 4.67
C PRO A 178 21.99 -20.15 3.76
N ASP A 179 21.28 -21.00 3.00
CA ASP A 179 20.18 -20.59 2.12
C ASP A 179 19.25 -19.58 2.81
N HIS A 180 19.07 -18.43 2.19
CA HIS A 180 18.21 -17.35 2.68
C HIS A 180 16.85 -17.40 1.98
N TYR A 181 16.14 -18.52 2.17
CA TYR A 181 14.85 -18.79 1.52
C TYR A 181 13.67 -18.68 2.51
N GLY A 182 12.66 -17.88 2.16
CA GLY A 182 11.42 -17.74 2.93
C GLY A 182 10.88 -16.32 2.99
N THR A 183 10.20 -16.00 4.09
CA THR A 183 9.63 -14.67 4.36
C THR A 183 10.21 -14.17 5.66
N PHE A 184 10.79 -12.99 5.66
CA PHE A 184 11.59 -12.47 6.76
C PHE A 184 10.94 -11.22 7.32
N LEU A 185 10.66 -11.24 8.62
CA LEU A 185 10.33 -10.05 9.38
C LEU A 185 11.60 -9.47 9.96
N THR A 186 11.88 -8.24 9.60
CA THR A 186 13.07 -7.46 9.95
C THR A 186 12.65 -6.32 10.88
N THR A 187 13.31 -6.17 12.01
CA THR A 187 13.03 -5.08 12.96
C THR A 187 14.30 -4.54 13.57
N CYS A 188 14.24 -3.31 14.05
CA CYS A 188 15.30 -2.70 14.82
C CYS A 188 14.75 -2.03 16.08
N ALA A 189 15.38 -2.32 17.22
CA ALA A 189 14.93 -1.83 18.51
C ALA A 189 15.47 -0.43 18.86
N ALA A 190 16.70 -0.12 18.45
CA ALA A 190 17.40 1.13 18.71
C ALA A 190 18.59 1.27 17.73
N ASP A 191 19.06 2.51 17.53
CA ASP A 191 20.23 2.81 16.71
C ASP A 191 20.14 2.19 15.30
N CYS A 192 18.98 2.35 14.66
CA CYS A 192 18.61 1.69 13.40
C CYS A 192 19.36 2.19 12.16
N THR A 193 20.22 3.21 12.32
CA THR A 193 21.21 3.61 11.33
C THR A 193 22.45 2.73 11.34
N ASP A 194 22.56 1.77 12.26
CA ASP A 194 23.59 0.73 12.23
C ASP A 194 22.95 -0.57 11.70
N PRO A 195 23.35 -1.05 10.51
CA PRO A 195 22.86 -2.30 9.95
C PRO A 195 22.98 -3.51 10.89
N GLU A 196 23.97 -3.53 11.79
CA GLU A 196 24.18 -4.64 12.73
C GLU A 196 23.11 -4.73 13.82
N ASN A 197 22.29 -3.69 14.01
CA ASN A 197 21.20 -3.66 14.99
C ASN A 197 19.86 -4.17 14.45
N TRP A 198 19.80 -4.55 13.17
CA TRP A 198 18.62 -5.14 12.56
C TRP A 198 18.60 -6.65 12.78
N THR A 199 17.42 -7.17 13.09
CA THR A 199 17.20 -8.60 13.33
C THR A 199 16.18 -9.15 12.36
N ASP A 200 16.55 -10.23 11.67
CA ASP A 200 15.68 -10.94 10.74
C ASP A 200 15.13 -12.22 11.37
N THR A 201 13.83 -12.45 11.17
CA THR A 201 13.15 -13.67 11.59
C THR A 201 12.40 -14.28 10.42
N ASN A 202 12.74 -15.51 10.05
CA ASN A 202 11.99 -16.24 9.04
C ASN A 202 10.62 -16.69 9.60
N VAL A 203 9.53 -16.12 9.05
CA VAL A 203 8.15 -16.40 9.44
C VAL A 203 7.47 -17.46 8.57
N ALA A 204 8.11 -17.91 7.48
CA ALA A 204 7.63 -19.02 6.67
C ALA A 204 7.82 -20.36 7.41
N VAL A 205 6.92 -21.34 7.22
CA VAL A 205 7.24 -22.72 7.63
C VAL A 205 8.39 -23.22 6.76
N ARG A 206 9.51 -23.60 7.37
CA ARG A 206 10.67 -24.18 6.70
C ARG A 206 11.01 -25.52 7.32
N LEU A 207 11.27 -26.52 6.48
CA LEU A 207 11.73 -27.85 6.87
C LEU A 207 13.07 -28.12 6.20
N PRO A 208 14.20 -27.75 6.87
CA PRO A 208 15.54 -27.84 6.28
C PRO A 208 15.90 -29.25 5.83
N GLU A 209 15.43 -30.28 6.54
CA GLU A 209 15.70 -31.69 6.20
C GLU A 209 15.09 -32.11 4.86
N GLN A 210 14.07 -31.40 4.37
CA GLN A 210 13.35 -31.69 3.13
C GLN A 210 13.61 -30.67 2.03
N TYR A 211 14.38 -29.61 2.30
CA TYR A 211 14.58 -28.48 1.39
C TYR A 211 13.26 -27.84 0.92
N THR A 212 12.25 -27.80 1.80
CA THR A 212 10.94 -27.19 1.53
C THR A 212 10.70 -26.00 2.46
N THR A 213 10.10 -24.95 1.91
CA THR A 213 9.53 -23.84 2.68
C THR A 213 8.32 -23.30 1.95
N GLU A 214 7.48 -22.63 2.71
CA GLU A 214 6.33 -21.92 2.18
C GLU A 214 6.78 -20.84 1.22
N SER A 215 6.12 -20.80 0.08
CA SER A 215 6.22 -19.69 -0.85
C SER A 215 5.15 -18.66 -0.49
N TRP A 216 5.56 -17.40 -0.51
CA TRP A 216 4.69 -16.26 -0.26
C TRP A 216 4.77 -15.34 -1.47
N ASP A 217 3.64 -14.70 -1.77
CA ASP A 217 3.55 -13.60 -2.72
C ASP A 217 2.83 -12.45 -2.05
N GLN A 218 3.38 -11.24 -2.20
CA GLN A 218 3.04 -9.97 -1.53
C GLN A 218 2.83 -10.07 0.00
N VAL A 219 3.29 -9.07 0.76
CA VAL A 219 3.06 -9.04 2.21
C VAL A 219 2.64 -7.65 2.65
N ALA A 220 1.49 -7.58 3.32
CA ALA A 220 1.06 -6.41 4.06
C ALA A 220 1.38 -6.61 5.56
N LEU A 221 1.97 -5.60 6.17
CA LEU A 221 2.43 -5.57 7.55
C LEU A 221 1.70 -4.45 8.30
N ALA A 222 1.06 -4.83 9.39
CA ALA A 222 0.59 -3.89 10.40
C ALA A 222 1.23 -4.22 11.75
N VAL A 223 1.46 -3.21 12.58
CA VAL A 223 1.98 -3.40 13.94
C VAL A 223 1.00 -2.83 14.94
N THR A 224 0.56 -3.66 15.88
CA THR A 224 -0.35 -3.21 16.93
C THR A 224 0.28 -2.11 17.77
N PRO A 225 -0.52 -1.28 18.47
CA PRO A 225 0.03 -0.21 19.32
C PRO A 225 0.98 -0.70 20.43
N ASP A 226 0.92 -1.97 20.82
CA ASP A 226 1.84 -2.59 21.78
C ASP A 226 3.03 -3.32 21.12
N GLY A 227 3.28 -3.11 19.83
CA GLY A 227 4.47 -3.57 19.13
C GLY A 227 4.42 -5.04 18.70
N ARG A 228 3.22 -5.57 18.43
CA ARG A 228 3.04 -6.94 17.95
C ARG A 228 2.76 -6.95 16.44
N PRO A 229 3.56 -7.66 15.64
CA PRO A 229 3.38 -7.67 14.19
C PRO A 229 2.18 -8.52 13.77
N ARG A 230 1.51 -8.10 12.70
CA ARG A 230 0.44 -8.79 11.99
C ARG A 230 0.77 -8.78 10.51
N LEU A 231 0.68 -9.94 9.86
CA LEU A 231 0.97 -10.07 8.43
C LEU A 231 -0.24 -10.61 7.69
N LEU A 232 -0.39 -10.15 6.46
CA LEU A 232 -1.34 -10.67 5.49
C LEU A 232 -0.60 -10.93 4.18
N GLY A 233 -0.71 -12.12 3.62
CA GLY A 233 -0.02 -12.49 2.38
C GLY A 233 -0.66 -13.68 1.70
N LYS A 234 -0.40 -13.83 0.40
CA LYS A 234 -0.77 -15.03 -0.34
C LYS A 234 0.26 -16.10 -0.08
N VAL A 235 -0.17 -17.27 0.39
CA VAL A 235 0.74 -18.34 0.83
C VAL A 235 0.39 -19.66 0.18
N TRP A 236 1.39 -20.33 -0.40
CA TRP A 236 1.33 -21.75 -0.72
C TRP A 236 1.77 -22.55 0.51
N ALA A 237 0.79 -22.83 1.38
CA ALA A 237 1.06 -23.34 2.71
C ALA A 237 1.49 -24.82 2.73
N LEU A 238 2.39 -25.13 3.66
CA LEU A 238 2.86 -26.48 3.96
C LEU A 238 2.26 -26.98 5.28
N ASP A 239 2.02 -28.28 5.38
CA ASP A 239 1.70 -28.96 6.65
C ASP A 239 2.96 -29.13 7.52
N ALA A 240 2.79 -29.72 8.71
CA ALA A 240 3.89 -29.95 9.65
C ALA A 240 4.94 -30.96 9.12
N ASP A 241 4.57 -31.79 8.15
CA ASP A 241 5.42 -32.79 7.52
C ASP A 241 6.04 -32.27 6.21
N GLY A 242 5.74 -31.04 5.79
CA GLY A 242 6.31 -30.39 4.61
C GLY A 242 5.58 -30.63 3.31
N ASN A 243 4.41 -31.24 3.36
CA ASN A 243 3.58 -31.42 2.19
C ASN A 243 2.75 -30.16 1.96
N GLN A 244 2.56 -29.79 0.69
CA GLN A 244 1.61 -28.75 0.33
C GLN A 244 0.21 -29.15 0.82
N ILE A 245 -0.44 -28.25 1.56
CA ILE A 245 -1.81 -28.47 2.04
C ILE A 245 -2.73 -28.47 0.81
N GLU A 246 -3.58 -29.49 0.68
CA GLU A 246 -4.58 -29.55 -0.40
C GLU A 246 -5.53 -28.35 -0.30
N ASN A 247 -5.68 -27.59 -1.40
CA ASN A 247 -6.37 -26.29 -1.42
C ASN A 247 -5.82 -25.28 -0.38
N GLY A 248 -4.55 -25.46 0.00
CA GLY A 248 -3.84 -24.63 0.98
C GLY A 248 -3.34 -23.30 0.43
N GLU A 249 -3.49 -23.04 -0.87
CA GLU A 249 -3.23 -21.71 -1.43
C GLU A 249 -4.35 -20.74 -1.04
N GLY A 250 -3.98 -19.51 -0.68
CA GLY A 250 -4.92 -18.43 -0.41
C GLY A 250 -4.29 -17.28 0.36
N LEU A 251 -5.14 -16.37 0.82
CA LEU A 251 -4.79 -15.27 1.70
C LEU A 251 -4.69 -15.78 3.14
N TYR A 252 -3.54 -15.59 3.77
CA TYR A 252 -3.30 -16.01 5.15
C TYR A 252 -3.07 -14.81 6.05
N TYR A 253 -3.64 -14.87 7.24
CA TYR A 253 -3.29 -13.99 8.35
C TYR A 253 -2.28 -14.68 9.24
N TYR A 254 -1.24 -13.93 9.62
CA TYR A 254 -0.24 -14.35 10.61
C TYR A 254 -0.22 -13.35 11.76
N GLU A 255 -0.09 -13.89 12.97
CA GLU A 255 0.04 -13.09 14.18
C GLU A 255 1.11 -13.67 15.11
N CYS A 256 1.80 -12.77 15.80
CA CYS A 256 2.66 -13.11 16.91
C CYS A 256 2.40 -12.15 18.08
N ASP A 257 2.28 -12.69 19.30
CA ASP A 257 2.02 -11.87 20.49
C ASP A 257 3.22 -11.69 21.42
N ALA A 258 4.22 -12.55 21.32
CA ALA A 258 5.41 -12.52 22.15
C ALA A 258 6.51 -13.39 21.55
N ALA A 259 7.78 -13.01 21.77
CA ALA A 259 8.95 -13.73 21.25
C ALA A 259 8.85 -13.99 19.74
N CYS A 260 8.59 -12.90 18.99
CA CYS A 260 8.36 -12.96 17.54
C CYS A 260 9.62 -13.19 16.71
N ASP A 261 10.76 -13.33 17.39
CA ASP A 261 12.04 -13.84 16.88
C ASP A 261 12.07 -15.37 16.74
N ASP A 262 11.06 -16.07 17.27
CA ASP A 262 10.91 -17.52 17.17
C ASP A 262 9.70 -17.87 16.29
N ARG A 263 9.96 -18.52 15.14
CA ARG A 263 8.93 -19.01 14.22
C ARG A 263 7.85 -19.85 14.91
N ALA A 264 8.18 -20.61 15.94
CA ALA A 264 7.21 -21.45 16.67
C ALA A 264 6.17 -20.63 17.45
N ARG A 265 6.39 -19.33 17.64
CA ARG A 265 5.45 -18.40 18.30
C ARG A 265 4.45 -17.76 17.36
N TRP A 266 4.65 -17.92 16.05
CA TRP A 266 3.76 -17.42 15.02
C TRP A 266 2.59 -18.36 14.81
N ARG A 267 1.38 -17.80 14.96
CA ARG A 267 0.12 -18.45 14.57
C ARG A 267 -0.31 -17.94 13.21
N ARG A 268 -1.08 -18.77 12.51
CA ARG A 268 -1.58 -18.41 11.19
C ARG A 268 -2.90 -19.10 10.88
N THR A 269 -3.65 -18.51 9.97
CA THR A 269 -4.89 -19.09 9.47
C THR A 269 -5.14 -18.67 8.02
N ARG A 270 -5.76 -19.54 7.23
CA ARG A 270 -6.21 -19.20 5.88
C ARG A 270 -7.54 -18.46 5.98
N ILE A 271 -7.64 -17.27 5.41
CA ILE A 271 -8.87 -16.46 5.44
C ILE A 271 -9.79 -16.87 4.28
N ILE A 272 -9.29 -16.76 3.05
CA ILE A 272 -10.02 -16.98 1.80
C ILE A 272 -9.01 -17.29 0.68
N ASP A 273 -9.44 -17.91 -0.43
CA ASP A 273 -8.70 -17.86 -1.68
C ASP A 273 -8.58 -16.42 -2.20
N THR A 274 -7.51 -16.13 -2.95
CA THR A 274 -7.28 -14.80 -3.56
C THR A 274 -7.79 -14.71 -5.00
N GLY A 275 -8.22 -15.84 -5.57
CA GLY A 275 -8.32 -16.01 -7.02
C GLY A 275 -6.94 -16.04 -7.67
N PHE A 276 -6.93 -16.08 -9.00
CA PHE A 276 -5.73 -15.97 -9.83
C PHE A 276 -5.89 -14.91 -10.91
N GLY A 277 -4.78 -14.50 -11.53
CA GLY A 277 -4.80 -13.51 -12.61
C GLY A 277 -3.54 -12.66 -12.60
N SER A 278 -3.00 -12.36 -13.78
CA SER A 278 -1.92 -11.38 -13.94
C SER A 278 -2.44 -9.96 -14.13
N TYR A 279 -3.69 -9.84 -14.61
CA TYR A 279 -4.40 -8.57 -14.76
C TYR A 279 -5.92 -8.83 -14.86
N PRO A 280 -6.75 -8.30 -13.94
CA PRO A 280 -6.32 -7.57 -12.74
C PRO A 280 -5.62 -8.52 -11.75
N ASN A 281 -4.59 -8.04 -11.05
CA ASN A 281 -3.83 -8.86 -10.09
C ASN A 281 -4.48 -8.74 -8.71
N PRO A 282 -4.74 -9.86 -8.00
CA PRO A 282 -5.16 -9.79 -6.60
C PRO A 282 -4.23 -8.90 -5.77
N GLY A 283 -4.82 -8.06 -4.93
CA GLY A 283 -4.09 -7.15 -4.06
C GLY A 283 -4.81 -6.98 -2.73
N TRP A 284 -4.06 -6.76 -1.67
CA TRP A 284 -4.63 -6.65 -0.33
C TRP A 284 -3.82 -5.70 0.53
N ASP A 285 -4.46 -5.27 1.61
CA ASP A 285 -3.83 -4.47 2.64
C ASP A 285 -4.41 -4.81 4.02
N LEU A 286 -3.67 -4.46 5.08
CA LEU A 286 -3.94 -4.81 6.45
C LEU A 286 -3.71 -3.60 7.36
N GLU A 287 -4.71 -3.31 8.18
CA GLU A 287 -4.63 -2.36 9.28
C GLU A 287 -5.05 -2.98 10.61
N VAL A 288 -4.66 -2.36 11.71
CA VAL A 288 -5.02 -2.82 13.06
C VAL A 288 -5.75 -1.74 13.83
N LEU A 289 -6.84 -2.12 14.49
CA LEU A 289 -7.52 -1.27 15.44
C LEU A 289 -6.61 -0.90 16.62
N PRO A 290 -6.93 0.15 17.40
CA PRO A 290 -6.17 0.50 18.60
C PRO A 290 -6.07 -0.60 19.66
N ASP A 291 -6.96 -1.60 19.62
CA ASP A 291 -6.93 -2.78 20.49
C ASP A 291 -6.22 -4.01 19.86
N GLY A 292 -5.66 -3.85 18.66
CA GLY A 292 -4.89 -4.86 17.94
C GLY A 292 -5.72 -5.79 17.05
N ARG A 293 -7.04 -5.60 16.95
CA ARG A 293 -7.87 -6.40 16.05
C ARG A 293 -7.61 -6.04 14.58
N PRO A 294 -7.45 -7.03 13.67
CA PRO A 294 -7.12 -6.76 12.28
C PRO A 294 -8.35 -6.33 11.46
N ARG A 295 -8.12 -5.44 10.50
CA ARG A 295 -9.03 -5.07 9.41
C ARG A 295 -8.24 -5.19 8.12
N ALA A 296 -8.83 -5.80 7.10
CA ALA A 296 -8.14 -6.03 5.85
C ALA A 296 -9.04 -5.72 4.67
N VAL A 297 -8.41 -5.52 3.52
CA VAL A 297 -9.08 -5.43 2.22
C VAL A 297 -8.43 -6.41 1.27
N LEU A 298 -9.22 -7.00 0.37
CA LEU A 298 -8.76 -7.90 -0.69
C LEU A 298 -9.51 -7.55 -1.96
N PHE A 299 -8.79 -7.18 -3.02
CA PHE A 299 -9.30 -7.29 -4.37
C PHE A 299 -9.05 -8.71 -4.88
N ALA A 300 -10.13 -9.44 -5.15
CA ALA A 300 -10.09 -10.83 -5.60
C ALA A 300 -9.80 -10.94 -7.11
N GLY A 301 -9.09 -11.99 -7.51
CA GLY A 301 -8.86 -12.35 -8.93
C GLY A 301 -9.98 -13.18 -9.54
N ASP A 302 -9.65 -13.87 -10.63
CA ASP A 302 -10.52 -14.84 -11.30
C ASP A 302 -10.66 -16.14 -10.49
N SER A 303 -11.79 -16.82 -10.69
CA SER A 303 -12.05 -18.19 -10.22
C SER A 303 -11.89 -18.35 -8.71
N MET A 304 -12.46 -17.41 -7.98
CA MET A 304 -12.67 -17.60 -6.55
C MET A 304 -13.49 -18.87 -6.31
N ALA A 305 -13.36 -19.49 -5.14
CA ALA A 305 -14.21 -20.61 -4.73
C ALA A 305 -15.70 -20.21 -4.69
N GLN A 306 -15.97 -18.92 -4.55
CA GLN A 306 -17.29 -18.31 -4.70
C GLN A 306 -17.25 -17.31 -5.86
N ASP A 307 -17.67 -17.73 -7.06
CA ASP A 307 -17.65 -16.92 -8.29
C ASP A 307 -18.27 -15.53 -8.17
N SER A 308 -19.19 -15.31 -7.22
CA SER A 308 -19.79 -13.99 -6.98
C SER A 308 -18.81 -12.97 -6.36
N LEU A 309 -17.62 -13.40 -5.96
CA LEU A 309 -16.55 -12.57 -5.42
C LEU A 309 -15.45 -12.27 -6.43
N ASP A 310 -15.50 -12.86 -7.63
CA ASP A 310 -14.52 -12.59 -8.69
C ASP A 310 -14.45 -11.08 -8.97
N HIS A 311 -13.22 -10.57 -9.08
CA HIS A 311 -12.92 -9.15 -9.37
C HIS A 311 -13.66 -8.17 -8.46
N THR A 312 -13.84 -8.52 -7.19
CA THR A 312 -14.56 -7.68 -6.22
C THR A 312 -13.61 -7.24 -5.12
N LEU A 313 -13.72 -5.97 -4.69
CA LEU A 313 -13.07 -5.51 -3.46
C LEU A 313 -13.86 -5.97 -2.25
N ILE A 314 -13.20 -6.67 -1.34
CA ILE A 314 -13.79 -7.29 -0.16
C ILE A 314 -13.20 -6.60 1.06
N TYR A 315 -14.06 -6.14 1.98
CA TYR A 315 -13.64 -5.72 3.31
C TYR A 315 -13.70 -6.91 4.26
N LEU A 316 -12.59 -7.19 4.95
CA LEU A 316 -12.39 -8.32 5.84
C LEU A 316 -12.17 -7.85 7.27
N TRP A 317 -12.74 -8.57 8.24
CA TRP A 317 -12.49 -8.30 9.66
C TRP A 317 -12.49 -9.55 10.51
N CYS A 318 -11.80 -9.47 11.64
CA CYS A 318 -11.90 -10.42 12.73
C CYS A 318 -11.92 -9.66 14.07
N ASP A 319 -12.76 -10.12 15.00
CA ASP A 319 -12.91 -9.49 16.31
C ASP A 319 -12.30 -10.29 17.47
N THR A 320 -12.22 -11.61 17.35
CA THR A 320 -11.70 -12.49 18.39
C THR A 320 -11.12 -13.75 17.77
N ALA A 321 -10.05 -14.29 18.36
CA ALA A 321 -9.43 -15.56 17.94
C ALA A 321 -9.15 -15.60 16.42
N CYS A 322 -8.41 -14.60 15.95
CA CYS A 322 -8.12 -14.37 14.54
C CYS A 322 -7.12 -15.37 13.93
N ASP A 323 -6.60 -16.29 14.74
CA ASP A 323 -5.87 -17.49 14.32
C ASP A 323 -6.78 -18.62 13.83
N SER A 324 -8.09 -18.40 13.75
CA SER A 324 -9.06 -19.33 13.17
C SER A 324 -9.86 -18.68 12.04
N ASP A 325 -9.87 -19.34 10.89
CA ASP A 325 -10.67 -18.99 9.72
C ASP A 325 -12.17 -18.84 10.03
N ALA A 326 -12.67 -19.59 11.02
CA ALA A 326 -14.03 -19.52 11.53
C ALA A 326 -14.45 -18.12 12.04
N ASN A 327 -13.48 -17.29 12.43
CA ASN A 327 -13.71 -15.99 13.04
C ASN A 327 -13.41 -14.81 12.08
N TRP A 328 -13.12 -15.10 10.82
CA TRP A 328 -12.98 -14.10 9.77
C TRP A 328 -14.29 -13.93 9.01
N TYR A 329 -14.68 -12.68 8.84
CA TYR A 329 -15.87 -12.25 8.14
C TYR A 329 -15.50 -11.30 7.01
N GLY A 330 -16.37 -11.17 6.02
CA GLY A 330 -16.17 -10.22 4.95
C GLY A 330 -17.36 -10.06 4.02
N HIS A 331 -17.38 -8.96 3.28
CA HIS A 331 -18.35 -8.71 2.22
C HIS A 331 -17.77 -7.82 1.13
N GLY A 332 -18.29 -7.96 -0.09
CA GLY A 332 -17.95 -7.09 -1.22
C GLY A 332 -18.40 -5.65 -1.00
N VAL A 333 -17.52 -4.68 -1.25
CA VAL A 333 -17.75 -3.24 -1.05
C VAL A 333 -17.74 -2.42 -2.35
N THR A 334 -17.47 -3.05 -3.49
CA THR A 334 -17.50 -2.45 -4.84
C THR A 334 -18.35 -3.26 -5.81
N ALA A 335 -18.53 -2.74 -7.04
CA ALA A 335 -18.92 -3.57 -8.18
C ALA A 335 -17.75 -4.42 -8.66
N THR A 336 -18.06 -5.49 -9.41
CA THR A 336 -17.08 -6.28 -10.14
C THR A 336 -16.25 -5.39 -11.08
N GLY A 337 -14.92 -5.52 -11.03
CA GLY A 337 -13.94 -4.75 -11.81
C GLY A 337 -13.38 -3.52 -11.09
N ASP A 338 -14.03 -3.06 -10.01
CA ASP A 338 -13.55 -1.92 -9.23
C ASP A 338 -12.88 -2.40 -7.94
N GLY A 339 -11.66 -1.93 -7.65
CA GLY A 339 -11.00 -2.25 -6.39
C GLY A 339 -9.51 -2.57 -6.44
N GLU A 340 -8.89 -2.51 -7.61
CA GLU A 340 -7.51 -2.95 -7.79
C GLU A 340 -6.53 -2.18 -6.89
N ALA A 341 -5.45 -2.88 -6.50
CA ALA A 341 -4.35 -2.36 -5.67
C ALA A 341 -4.82 -1.58 -4.42
N PRO A 342 -5.73 -2.14 -3.58
CA PRO A 342 -6.35 -1.38 -2.51
C PRO A 342 -5.34 -0.97 -1.43
N ASP A 343 -5.61 0.16 -0.76
CA ASP A 343 -4.93 0.63 0.45
C ASP A 343 -5.96 1.04 1.50
N LEU A 344 -5.78 0.58 2.73
CA LEU A 344 -6.70 0.77 3.84
C LEU A 344 -6.08 1.71 4.88
N ALA A 345 -6.85 2.70 5.31
CA ALA A 345 -6.56 3.48 6.51
C ALA A 345 -7.74 3.48 7.47
N LEU A 346 -7.46 3.70 8.74
CA LEU A 346 -8.45 3.80 9.80
C LEU A 346 -8.48 5.22 10.37
N THR A 347 -9.67 5.82 10.41
CA THR A 347 -9.89 7.10 11.11
C THR A 347 -9.59 7.01 12.61
N SER A 348 -9.54 8.15 13.27
CA SER A 348 -9.41 8.26 14.73
C SER A 348 -10.49 7.49 15.50
N THR A 349 -11.66 7.25 14.89
CA THR A 349 -12.76 6.44 15.44
C THR A 349 -12.79 5.01 14.91
N SER A 350 -11.71 4.53 14.31
CA SER A 350 -11.58 3.17 13.75
C SER A 350 -12.50 2.84 12.58
N ASN A 351 -13.04 3.86 11.90
CA ASN A 351 -13.82 3.71 10.69
C ASN A 351 -12.91 3.55 9.47
N PRO A 352 -13.17 2.58 8.57
CA PRO A 352 -12.30 2.30 7.42
C PRO A 352 -12.44 3.34 6.31
N ARG A 353 -11.31 3.57 5.64
CA ARG A 353 -11.11 4.41 4.46
C ARG A 353 -10.27 3.62 3.47
N ILE A 354 -10.76 3.44 2.25
CA ILE A 354 -10.08 2.59 1.26
C ILE A 354 -9.83 3.40 0.00
N ALA A 355 -8.57 3.50 -0.41
CA ALA A 355 -8.19 3.96 -1.73
C ALA A 355 -7.99 2.73 -2.63
N PHE A 356 -8.38 2.83 -3.89
CA PHE A 356 -8.26 1.73 -4.86
C PHE A 356 -8.33 2.28 -6.28
N LEU A 357 -8.08 1.43 -7.26
CA LEU A 357 -8.23 1.74 -8.67
C LEU A 357 -9.51 1.12 -9.24
N GLY A 358 -10.29 1.92 -9.97
CA GLY A 358 -11.43 1.41 -10.74
C GLY A 358 -10.98 0.67 -12.00
N GLU A 359 -11.93 0.05 -12.71
CA GLU A 359 -11.66 -0.74 -13.94
C GLU A 359 -10.86 0.03 -15.02
N HIS A 360 -10.96 1.36 -15.01
CA HIS A 360 -10.28 2.24 -15.97
C HIS A 360 -9.04 2.94 -15.41
N GLY A 361 -8.57 2.54 -14.23
CA GLY A 361 -7.38 3.12 -13.57
C GLY A 361 -7.64 4.47 -12.89
N ASP A 362 -8.90 4.90 -12.77
CA ASP A 362 -9.29 6.07 -11.98
C ASP A 362 -9.10 5.79 -10.48
N LEU A 363 -8.74 6.82 -9.70
CA LEU A 363 -8.62 6.70 -8.25
C LEU A 363 -10.01 6.71 -7.60
N GLY A 364 -10.38 5.58 -7.00
CA GLY A 364 -11.59 5.41 -6.21
C GLY A 364 -11.33 5.60 -4.73
N TYR A 365 -12.36 6.06 -4.02
CA TYR A 365 -12.35 6.20 -2.57
C TYR A 365 -13.64 5.65 -1.94
N LEU A 366 -13.47 4.75 -0.98
CA LEU A 366 -14.55 4.21 -0.17
C LEU A 366 -14.40 4.68 1.28
N SER A 367 -15.53 5.03 1.87
CA SER A 367 -15.63 5.32 3.31
C SER A 367 -16.85 4.63 3.90
N CYS A 368 -16.71 4.15 5.13
CA CYS A 368 -17.83 3.68 5.91
C CYS A 368 -17.76 4.26 7.31
N ASP A 369 -18.88 4.78 7.81
CA ASP A 369 -18.96 5.37 9.16
C ASP A 369 -20.02 4.71 10.06
N VAL A 370 -20.79 3.76 9.52
CA VAL A 370 -21.90 3.12 10.22
C VAL A 370 -21.91 1.64 9.89
N ASP A 371 -21.88 0.81 10.94
CA ASP A 371 -22.04 -0.64 10.89
C ASP A 371 -21.06 -1.37 9.94
N CYS A 372 -19.83 -0.85 9.82
CA CYS A 372 -18.85 -1.28 8.80
C CYS A 372 -18.42 -2.75 8.89
N GLN A 373 -18.52 -3.36 10.08
CA GLN A 373 -18.26 -4.78 10.31
C GLN A 373 -19.57 -5.58 10.35
N SER A 374 -20.41 -5.39 9.33
CA SER A 374 -21.68 -6.10 9.15
C SER A 374 -22.15 -6.02 7.70
N ASP A 375 -23.06 -6.92 7.33
CA ASP A 375 -23.76 -6.91 6.04
C ASP A 375 -24.67 -5.67 5.84
N THR A 376 -24.86 -4.87 6.90
CA THR A 376 -25.65 -3.63 6.87
C THR A 376 -24.78 -2.37 6.86
N GLY A 377 -23.46 -2.53 6.72
CA GLY A 377 -22.51 -1.43 6.65
C GLY A 377 -22.85 -0.43 5.55
N ARG A 378 -22.75 0.86 5.88
CA ARG A 378 -23.09 1.96 4.95
C ARG A 378 -21.84 2.53 4.31
N TRP A 379 -21.52 1.98 3.14
CA TRP A 379 -20.38 2.41 2.32
C TRP A 379 -20.77 3.55 1.38
N SER A 380 -19.92 4.57 1.33
CA SER A 380 -19.98 5.66 0.37
C SER A 380 -18.82 5.54 -0.60
N LEU A 381 -19.15 5.42 -1.87
CA LEU A 381 -18.20 5.36 -2.98
C LEU A 381 -18.07 6.75 -3.62
N ALA A 382 -16.84 7.16 -3.88
CA ALA A 382 -16.53 8.40 -4.58
C ALA A 382 -15.44 8.19 -5.64
N LEU A 383 -15.59 8.89 -6.78
CA LEU A 383 -14.50 9.11 -7.72
C LEU A 383 -13.62 10.22 -7.14
N GLN A 384 -12.39 9.86 -6.77
CA GLN A 384 -11.47 10.75 -6.06
C GLN A 384 -10.60 11.57 -7.03
N ASP A 385 -10.01 10.93 -8.03
CA ASP A 385 -9.23 11.60 -9.08
C ASP A 385 -9.39 10.82 -10.38
N SER A 386 -9.73 11.52 -11.46
CA SER A 386 -9.94 10.87 -12.75
C SER A 386 -8.67 10.94 -13.60
N THR A 387 -8.43 9.90 -14.37
CA THR A 387 -7.40 9.87 -15.42
C THR A 387 -7.61 11.00 -16.44
N ALA A 388 -8.85 11.41 -16.69
CA ALA A 388 -9.18 12.56 -17.52
C ALA A 388 -8.63 13.88 -16.93
N ASP A 389 -8.87 14.14 -15.64
CA ASP A 389 -8.34 15.33 -14.96
C ASP A 389 -6.80 15.30 -14.92
N ALA A 390 -6.22 14.14 -14.64
CA ALA A 390 -4.78 13.98 -14.66
C ALA A 390 -4.16 14.19 -16.05
N SER A 391 -4.84 13.78 -17.12
CA SER A 391 -4.42 14.04 -18.51
C SER A 391 -4.54 15.52 -18.88
N ALA A 392 -5.53 16.23 -18.32
CA ALA A 392 -5.70 17.66 -18.53
C ALA A 392 -4.61 18.48 -17.82
N ASP A 393 -4.17 18.04 -16.64
CA ASP A 393 -3.07 18.65 -15.89
C ASP A 393 -1.72 18.49 -16.59
N ARG A 394 -1.50 17.36 -17.25
CA ARG A 394 -0.27 17.07 -18.02
C ARG A 394 -0.60 16.35 -19.32
N PRO A 395 -0.88 17.09 -20.41
CA PRO A 395 -1.06 16.47 -21.72
C PRO A 395 0.24 15.82 -22.21
N THR A 396 0.15 14.57 -22.68
CA THR A 396 1.29 13.85 -23.27
C THR A 396 1.26 14.00 -24.79
N ALA A 397 2.41 14.29 -25.38
CA ALA A 397 2.51 14.35 -26.84
C ALA A 397 2.63 12.93 -27.40
N LEU A 398 1.60 12.47 -28.11
CA LEU A 398 1.65 11.20 -28.82
C LEU A 398 2.72 11.23 -29.93
N PRO A 399 3.67 10.28 -29.94
CA PRO A 399 4.59 10.13 -31.07
C PRO A 399 3.81 9.90 -32.38
N PHE A 400 4.37 10.33 -33.50
CA PHE A 400 3.71 10.21 -34.81
C PHE A 400 3.41 8.76 -35.22
N THR A 401 4.14 7.80 -34.66
CA THR A 401 3.92 6.37 -34.86
C THR A 401 2.78 5.81 -34.00
N CYS A 402 2.20 6.57 -33.08
CA CYS A 402 1.18 6.11 -32.16
C CYS A 402 -0.19 6.73 -32.48
N ASP A 403 -1.26 5.97 -32.28
CA ASP A 403 -2.62 6.35 -32.70
C ASP A 403 -3.66 6.37 -31.57
N ALA A 404 -3.26 5.99 -30.36
CA ALA A 404 -4.06 6.07 -29.14
C ALA A 404 -3.15 6.07 -27.91
N GLU A 405 -3.62 6.69 -26.82
CA GLU A 405 -3.05 6.57 -25.47
C GLU A 405 -4.11 6.08 -24.48
N ILE A 406 -3.63 5.45 -23.42
CA ILE A 406 -4.40 5.03 -22.26
C ILE A 406 -3.67 5.56 -21.03
N TRP A 407 -4.43 6.13 -20.11
CA TRP A 407 -3.97 6.57 -18.80
C TRP A 407 -4.39 5.52 -17.78
N GLN A 408 -3.45 5.08 -16.94
CA GLN A 408 -3.71 4.06 -15.92
C GLN A 408 -3.09 4.48 -14.59
N GLY A 409 -3.88 4.45 -13.53
CA GLY A 409 -3.40 4.62 -12.16
C GLY A 409 -2.72 3.35 -11.65
N PHE A 410 -1.79 3.52 -10.72
CA PHE A 410 -1.04 2.44 -10.06
C PHE A 410 -0.78 2.80 -8.60
N LEU A 411 -0.67 1.77 -7.75
CA LEU A 411 -0.14 1.86 -6.39
C LEU A 411 -0.79 2.97 -5.53
N PRO A 412 -2.12 3.06 -5.40
CA PRO A 412 -2.71 4.10 -4.58
C PRO A 412 -2.32 3.91 -3.11
N ARG A 413 -2.04 5.04 -2.46
CA ARG A 413 -1.73 5.15 -1.05
C ARG A 413 -2.63 6.17 -0.40
N ILE A 414 -3.15 5.89 0.80
CA ILE A 414 -3.99 6.79 1.58
C ILE A 414 -3.33 7.13 2.93
N ALA A 415 -3.39 8.40 3.29
CA ALA A 415 -3.05 8.90 4.62
C ALA A 415 -4.19 9.77 5.16
N LEU A 416 -4.36 9.77 6.49
CA LEU A 416 -5.40 10.57 7.16
C LEU A 416 -4.77 11.67 8.01
N ALA A 417 -4.89 12.92 7.57
CA ALA A 417 -4.51 14.09 8.36
C ALA A 417 -5.70 14.52 9.24
N GLY A 418 -5.77 13.97 10.47
CA GLY A 418 -6.89 14.22 11.39
C GLY A 418 -8.26 13.75 10.89
N ASP A 419 -8.29 12.71 10.06
CA ASP A 419 -9.44 12.13 9.31
C ASP A 419 -9.71 12.74 7.93
N ALA A 420 -9.01 13.81 7.52
CA ALA A 420 -9.03 14.27 6.13
C ALA A 420 -8.17 13.34 5.26
N PRO A 421 -8.72 12.72 4.19
CA PRO A 421 -7.96 11.81 3.36
C PRO A 421 -7.06 12.53 2.36
N TRP A 422 -5.85 12.00 2.23
CA TRP A 422 -4.83 12.39 1.26
C TRP A 422 -4.34 11.16 0.54
N PHE A 423 -4.05 11.29 -0.75
CA PHE A 423 -3.73 10.17 -1.60
C PHE A 423 -2.43 10.43 -2.35
N ALA A 424 -1.58 9.42 -2.45
CA ALA A 424 -0.46 9.40 -3.39
C ALA A 424 -0.61 8.17 -4.29
N TYR A 425 -0.39 8.31 -5.58
CA TYR A 425 -0.49 7.20 -6.51
C TYR A 425 0.33 7.50 -7.76
N ASP A 426 0.65 6.48 -8.54
CA ASP A 426 1.33 6.64 -9.81
C ASP A 426 0.32 6.70 -10.95
N LEU A 427 0.67 7.41 -12.02
CA LEU A 427 -0.03 7.38 -13.29
C LEU A 427 0.95 7.06 -14.41
N VAL A 428 0.51 6.20 -15.31
CA VAL A 428 1.25 5.79 -16.50
C VAL A 428 0.44 6.14 -17.73
N VAL A 429 1.14 6.64 -18.73
CA VAL A 429 0.62 6.83 -20.08
C VAL A 429 1.22 5.76 -20.96
N GLU A 430 0.40 4.84 -21.43
CA GLU A 430 0.79 3.86 -22.43
C GLU A 430 0.16 4.25 -23.78
N ALA A 431 0.93 4.19 -24.86
CA ALA A 431 0.42 4.46 -26.19
C ALA A 431 0.54 3.26 -27.11
N ARG A 432 -0.48 3.05 -27.93
CA ARG A 432 -0.47 2.05 -28.99
C ARG A 432 0.29 2.59 -30.18
N CYS A 433 1.45 2.01 -30.47
CA CYS A 433 2.34 2.45 -31.54
C CYS A 433 2.44 1.43 -32.66
N LEU A 434 2.64 1.95 -33.87
CA LEU A 434 2.83 1.24 -35.13
C LEU A 434 4.33 1.08 -35.37
N TYR A 435 4.75 -0.13 -35.73
CA TYR A 435 6.12 -0.53 -36.10
C TYR A 435 7.09 -0.69 -34.91
N GLN A 436 7.77 -1.84 -34.84
CA GLN A 436 8.83 -2.11 -33.87
C GLN A 436 10.10 -1.29 -34.16
N GLU A 437 10.42 -1.11 -35.44
CA GLU A 437 11.59 -0.35 -35.91
C GLU A 437 11.22 0.54 -37.11
N VAL A 438 11.84 1.72 -37.18
CA VAL A 438 11.66 2.65 -38.29
C VAL A 438 12.11 1.98 -39.60
N GLY A 439 11.15 1.68 -40.48
CA GLY A 439 11.41 1.08 -41.79
C GLY A 439 11.03 -0.40 -41.90
N ASP A 440 10.56 -1.03 -40.83
CA ASP A 440 9.91 -2.33 -40.93
C ASP A 440 8.57 -2.19 -41.70
N PRO A 441 8.39 -2.88 -42.84
CA PRO A 441 7.13 -2.83 -43.58
C PRO A 441 5.97 -3.54 -42.85
N LEU A 442 6.23 -4.31 -41.79
CA LEU A 442 5.20 -5.01 -41.03
C LEU A 442 4.60 -4.08 -39.97
N ILE A 443 3.30 -3.83 -40.08
CA ILE A 443 2.54 -3.13 -39.03
C ILE A 443 2.38 -4.10 -37.86
N THR A 444 3.11 -3.87 -36.78
CA THR A 444 2.87 -4.44 -35.46
C THR A 444 2.23 -3.39 -34.56
N TYR A 445 1.42 -3.84 -33.60
CA TYR A 445 0.83 -3.00 -32.56
C TYR A 445 1.44 -3.39 -31.23
N GLU A 446 2.11 -2.44 -30.58
CA GLU A 446 2.67 -2.62 -29.25
C GLU A 446 2.29 -1.41 -28.39
N PHE A 447 2.12 -1.67 -27.09
CA PHE A 447 1.97 -0.59 -26.11
C PHE A 447 3.35 -0.19 -25.61
N HIS A 448 3.63 1.11 -25.68
CA HIS A 448 4.84 1.71 -25.12
C HIS A 448 4.46 2.66 -24.01
N GLU A 449 5.12 2.53 -22.86
CA GLU A 449 5.08 3.56 -21.84
C GLU A 449 5.70 4.85 -22.40
N LEU A 450 4.90 5.91 -22.47
CA LEU A 450 5.33 7.23 -22.93
C LEU A 450 5.79 8.11 -21.76
N TRP A 451 5.18 7.92 -20.60
CA TRP A 451 5.43 8.72 -19.42
C TRP A 451 4.88 8.05 -18.17
N ARG A 452 5.57 8.25 -17.04
CA ARG A 452 5.10 7.89 -15.71
C ARG A 452 5.33 9.03 -14.71
N GLY A 453 4.38 9.24 -13.80
CA GLY A 453 4.59 10.17 -12.70
C GLY A 453 3.70 9.93 -11.50
N SER A 454 4.25 10.29 -10.33
CA SER A 454 3.56 10.22 -9.06
C SER A 454 2.70 11.47 -8.83
N ARG A 455 1.50 11.26 -8.30
CA ARG A 455 0.44 12.25 -8.16
C ARG A 455 -0.09 12.28 -6.73
N LEU A 456 -0.36 13.49 -6.25
CA LEU A 456 -1.02 13.78 -5.00
C LEU A 456 -2.50 14.10 -5.27
N SER A 457 -3.43 13.50 -4.54
CA SER A 457 -4.85 13.86 -4.54
C SER A 457 -5.35 14.08 -3.11
N TRP A 458 -6.43 14.83 -2.93
CA TRP A 458 -6.98 15.14 -1.60
C TRP A 458 -8.48 15.42 -1.62
N GLY A 459 -9.08 15.46 -0.44
CA GLY A 459 -10.50 15.79 -0.25
C GLY A 459 -11.41 14.57 -0.34
N THR A 460 -12.71 14.81 -0.34
CA THR A 460 -13.71 13.74 -0.46
C THR A 460 -14.30 13.81 -1.87
N GLY A 461 -13.93 12.86 -2.73
CA GLY A 461 -14.35 12.73 -4.13
C GLY A 461 -15.82 12.99 -4.45
N THR A 462 -16.15 12.95 -5.74
CA THR A 462 -17.55 13.07 -6.17
C THR A 462 -18.27 11.75 -5.89
N LEU A 463 -19.32 11.79 -5.06
CA LEU A 463 -20.12 10.61 -4.75
C LEU A 463 -20.68 9.97 -6.02
N VAL A 464 -20.42 8.68 -6.17
CA VAL A 464 -20.96 7.87 -7.27
C VAL A 464 -22.16 7.09 -6.71
N PRO A 465 -23.30 7.04 -7.42
CA PRO A 465 -24.41 6.19 -7.02
C PRO A 465 -23.92 4.76 -6.81
N PRO A 466 -24.38 4.05 -5.76
CA PRO A 466 -24.04 2.65 -5.62
C PRO A 466 -24.49 1.89 -6.88
N PRO A 467 -23.66 0.97 -7.40
CA PRO A 467 -23.99 0.20 -8.58
C PRO A 467 -25.35 -0.49 -8.38
N THR A 468 -26.28 -0.28 -9.31
CA THR A 468 -27.62 -0.86 -9.22
C THR A 468 -27.53 -2.36 -9.52
N GLY A 469 -27.66 -3.22 -8.51
CA GLY A 469 -27.97 -4.65 -8.73
C GLY A 469 -27.10 -5.69 -8.05
N THR A 470 -26.03 -5.33 -7.36
CA THR A 470 -25.22 -6.28 -6.59
C THR A 470 -25.67 -6.29 -5.13
N ALA A 471 -26.31 -7.39 -4.70
CA ALA A 471 -26.33 -7.71 -3.27
C ALA A 471 -24.88 -7.96 -2.87
N ALA A 472 -24.41 -7.36 -1.78
CA ALA A 472 -23.06 -7.59 -1.27
C ALA A 472 -22.89 -9.10 -1.04
N ALA A 473 -22.01 -9.73 -1.81
CA ALA A 473 -21.66 -11.12 -1.59
C ALA A 473 -20.89 -11.19 -0.27
N THR A 474 -21.40 -12.01 0.65
CA THR A 474 -20.83 -12.21 1.98
C THR A 474 -19.99 -13.48 1.98
N LEU A 475 -18.79 -13.39 2.56
CA LEU A 475 -17.85 -14.51 2.71
C LEU A 475 -18.46 -15.64 3.55
N ARG A 476 -19.31 -15.28 4.53
CA ARG A 476 -20.15 -16.17 5.37
C ARG A 476 -21.35 -15.37 5.91
N PRO A 477 -22.58 -15.91 5.97
CA PRO A 477 -23.71 -15.28 6.68
C PRO A 477 -23.60 -15.37 8.21
#